data_AF-A0A8J3ZQA4-F1
#
_entry.id   AF-A0A8J3ZQA4-F1
#
_cell.length_a   1.000
_cell.length_b   1.000
_cell.length_c   1.000
_cell.angle_alpha   90.00
_cell.angle_beta   90.00
_cell.angle_gamma   90.00
#
_symmetry.space_group_name_H-M   'P 1'
#
loop_
_entity.id
_entity.type
_entity.pdbx_description
1 polymer ?
#
loop_
_entity_poly.entity_id
_entity_poly.type
_entity_poly.pdbx_seq_one_letter_code
_entity_poly.pdbx_strand_id
1 'polypeptide(L)'
;MPRRHLAFALTTVLVAALSTVPALPARAAQTIGYPSFTGPAVPAPPVTSVTGNTMQAIFDAESGGTDYWMDRLLARPGNDPAGTWLMTRGRGLFMKP
;
A
#
# COMPACT_ATOMS: atom_id res chain seq x y z
N MET A 1 45.36 -15.79 22.42
CA MET A 1 43.99 -16.34 22.50
C MET A 1 42.95 -15.54 23.33
N PRO A 2 43.25 -14.47 24.12
CA PRO A 2 42.23 -13.84 24.99
C PRO A 2 41.14 -13.03 24.25
N ARG A 3 41.42 -12.56 23.02
CA ARG A 3 40.50 -11.74 22.22
C ARG A 3 39.23 -12.48 21.78
N ARG A 4 39.32 -13.81 21.56
CA ARG A 4 38.17 -14.63 21.13
C ARG A 4 37.16 -14.81 22.27
N HIS A 5 37.65 -15.08 23.48
CA HIS A 5 36.80 -15.21 24.66
C HIS A 5 36.10 -13.89 25.02
N LEU A 6 36.79 -12.76 24.85
CA LEU A 6 36.22 -11.44 25.09
C LEU A 6 35.12 -11.09 24.06
N ALA A 7 35.33 -11.43 22.78
CA ALA A 7 34.31 -11.26 21.75
C ALA A 7 33.06 -12.12 22.04
N PHE A 8 33.25 -13.39 22.42
CA PHE A 8 32.14 -14.26 22.82
C PHE A 8 31.37 -13.69 24.02
N ALA A 9 32.07 -13.29 25.07
CA ALA A 9 31.47 -12.69 26.26
C ALA A 9 30.64 -11.45 25.90
N LEU A 10 31.20 -10.55 25.07
CA LEU A 10 30.50 -9.34 24.62
C LEU A 10 29.24 -9.67 23.82
N THR A 11 29.32 -10.63 22.90
CA THR A 11 28.14 -11.06 22.12
C THR A 11 27.06 -11.70 22.98
N THR A 12 27.42 -12.52 23.98
CA THR A 12 26.44 -13.08 24.92
C THR A 12 25.77 -12.01 25.77
N VAL A 13 26.55 -11.04 26.26
CA VAL A 13 25.99 -9.90 27.02
C VAL A 13 25.04 -9.08 26.15
N LEU A 14 25.43 -8.81 24.91
CA LEU A 14 24.59 -8.06 23.97
C LEU A 14 23.29 -8.80 23.67
N VAL A 15 23.35 -10.09 23.33
CA VAL A 15 22.15 -10.91 23.05
C VAL A 15 21.25 -11.00 24.28
N ALA A 16 21.82 -11.24 25.46
CA ALA A 16 21.06 -11.26 26.71
C ALA A 16 20.37 -9.91 26.97
N ALA A 17 21.08 -8.80 26.80
CA ALA A 17 20.53 -7.46 26.99
C ALA A 17 19.37 -7.17 26.02
N LEU A 18 19.52 -7.46 24.73
CA LEU A 18 18.45 -7.28 23.74
C LEU A 18 17.22 -8.17 24.02
N SER A 19 17.43 -9.38 24.57
CA SER A 19 16.36 -10.32 24.90
C SER A 19 15.49 -9.84 26.06
N THR A 20 16.05 -9.01 26.96
CA THR A 20 15.34 -8.48 28.13
C THR A 20 14.62 -7.16 27.88
N VAL A 21 14.74 -6.57 26.68
CA VAL A 21 14.00 -5.34 26.34
C VAL A 21 12.52 -5.70 26.26
N PRO A 22 11.66 -5.24 27.19
CA PRO A 22 10.24 -5.48 27.08
C PRO A 22 9.76 -4.79 25.81
N ALA A 23 9.06 -5.53 24.94
CA ALA A 23 8.36 -4.95 23.82
C ALA A 23 7.30 -3.98 24.37
N LEU A 24 7.62 -2.69 24.42
CA LEU A 24 6.64 -1.68 24.79
C LEU A 24 5.51 -1.77 23.76
N PRO A 25 4.24 -1.85 24.20
CA PRO A 25 3.12 -1.91 23.27
C PRO A 25 3.17 -0.66 22.39
N ALA A 26 3.13 -0.87 21.07
CA ALA A 26 3.00 0.22 20.11
C ALA A 26 1.74 1.03 20.50
N ARG A 27 1.93 2.33 20.76
CA ARG A 27 0.83 3.24 21.06
C ARG A 27 0.54 4.09 19.83
N ALA A 28 -0.73 4.23 19.48
CA ALA A 28 -1.13 5.15 18.44
C ALA A 28 -0.71 6.57 18.83
N ALA A 29 -0.14 7.32 17.88
CA ALA A 29 0.24 8.73 18.09
C ALA A 29 -0.98 9.64 18.37
N GLN A 30 -2.20 9.16 18.12
CA GLN A 30 -3.44 9.91 18.24
C GLN A 30 -4.55 9.00 18.80
N THR A 31 -5.26 9.45 19.84
CA THR A 31 -6.39 8.74 20.49
C THR A 31 -7.70 8.88 19.71
N ILE A 32 -7.70 9.56 18.56
CA ILE A 32 -8.90 9.96 17.81
C ILE A 32 -9.62 8.75 17.14
N GLY A 33 -9.09 7.53 17.29
CA GLY A 33 -9.64 6.33 16.67
C GLY A 33 -9.28 6.24 15.18
N TYR A 34 -9.63 5.11 14.55
CA TYR A 34 -9.44 4.91 13.11
C TYR A 34 -10.68 5.37 12.34
N PRO A 35 -10.52 5.90 11.12
CA PRO A 35 -11.66 6.14 10.25
C PRO A 35 -12.33 4.81 9.87
N SER A 36 -13.66 4.81 9.83
CA SER A 36 -14.41 3.71 9.23
C SER A 36 -14.54 3.97 7.73
N PHE A 37 -13.93 3.11 6.92
CA PHE A 37 -14.13 3.14 5.48
C PHE A 37 -15.48 2.51 5.13
N THR A 38 -16.18 3.11 4.17
CA THR A 38 -17.45 2.61 3.65
C THR A 38 -17.36 2.49 2.13
N GLY A 39 -18.30 1.78 1.51
CA GLY A 39 -18.33 1.56 0.06
C GLY A 39 -17.96 0.13 -0.35
N PRO A 40 -17.89 -0.13 -1.67
CA PRO A 40 -17.59 -1.45 -2.20
C PRO A 40 -16.15 -1.86 -1.93
N ALA A 41 -15.91 -3.17 -1.98
CA ALA A 41 -14.55 -3.70 -1.92
C ALA A 41 -13.72 -3.24 -3.13
N VAL A 42 -12.41 -3.07 -2.91
CA VAL A 42 -11.46 -2.74 -3.98
C VAL A 42 -11.40 -3.91 -4.99
N PRO A 43 -11.56 -3.65 -6.30
CA PRO A 43 -11.40 -4.69 -7.31
C PRO A 43 -10.02 -5.32 -7.23
N ALA A 44 -9.96 -6.66 -7.28
CA ALA A 44 -8.68 -7.36 -7.28
C ALA A 44 -7.91 -7.07 -8.59
N PRO A 45 -6.60 -6.75 -8.52
CA PRO A 45 -5.78 -6.66 -9.72
C PRO A 45 -5.65 -8.04 -10.38
N PRO A 46 -5.47 -8.08 -11.71
CA PRO A 46 -5.36 -9.33 -12.47
C PRO A 46 -4.07 -10.11 -12.17
N VAL A 47 -3.06 -9.44 -11.61
CA VAL A 47 -1.76 -10.01 -11.27
C VAL A 47 -1.39 -9.71 -9.82
N THR A 48 -0.57 -10.58 -9.24
CA THR A 48 0.00 -10.35 -7.90
C THR A 48 1.05 -9.23 -7.96
N SER A 49 1.12 -8.41 -6.91
CA SER A 49 2.10 -7.33 -6.80
C SER A 49 3.54 -7.85 -6.86
N VAL A 50 4.34 -7.27 -7.75
CA VAL A 50 5.77 -7.56 -7.95
C VAL A 50 6.60 -6.28 -7.82
N THR A 51 7.84 -6.39 -7.31
CA THR A 51 8.72 -5.22 -7.19
C THR A 51 9.09 -4.68 -8.58
N GLY A 52 8.91 -3.37 -8.79
CA GLY A 52 9.36 -2.64 -9.99
C GLY A 52 8.32 -2.50 -11.11
N ASN A 53 7.64 -3.58 -11.51
CA ASN A 53 6.86 -3.59 -12.76
C ASN A 53 5.39 -4.01 -12.59
N THR A 54 4.80 -3.85 -11.40
CA THR A 54 3.40 -4.25 -11.14
C THR A 54 2.42 -3.62 -12.13
N MET A 55 2.54 -2.32 -12.43
CA MET A 55 1.59 -1.64 -13.32
C MET A 55 1.67 -2.11 -14.77
N GLN A 56 2.88 -2.40 -15.26
CA GLN A 56 3.06 -2.95 -16.60
C GLN A 56 2.47 -4.37 -16.67
N ALA A 57 2.72 -5.21 -15.66
CA ALA A 57 2.16 -6.55 -15.61
C ALA A 57 0.62 -6.56 -15.56
N ILE A 58 0.00 -5.60 -14.84
CA ILE A 58 -1.45 -5.40 -14.84
C ILE A 58 -1.94 -5.02 -16.25
N PHE A 59 -1.28 -4.06 -16.89
CA PHE A 59 -1.63 -3.60 -18.24
C PHE A 59 -1.54 -4.73 -19.26
N ASP A 60 -0.42 -5.46 -19.28
CA ASP A 60 -0.19 -6.53 -20.25
C ASP A 60 -1.23 -7.65 -20.11
N ALA A 61 -1.61 -7.99 -18.87
CA ALA A 61 -2.62 -9.01 -18.58
C ALA A 61 -4.02 -8.65 -19.08
N GLU A 62 -4.32 -7.36 -19.28
CA GLU A 62 -5.65 -6.86 -19.67
C GLU A 62 -5.68 -6.16 -21.03
N SER A 63 -4.55 -6.09 -21.72
CA SER A 63 -4.38 -5.38 -23.00
C SER A 63 -5.36 -5.81 -24.11
N GLY A 64 -5.90 -7.03 -24.04
CA GLY A 64 -6.92 -7.56 -24.96
C GLY A 64 -8.37 -7.43 -24.48
N GLY A 65 -8.60 -6.84 -23.30
CA GLY A 65 -9.91 -6.66 -22.68
C GLY A 65 -10.61 -5.36 -23.10
N THR A 66 -11.76 -5.10 -22.46
CA THR A 66 -12.55 -3.88 -22.68
C THR A 66 -12.18 -2.73 -21.74
N ASP A 67 -11.75 -3.06 -20.52
CA ASP A 67 -11.50 -2.11 -19.44
C ASP A 67 -10.24 -2.51 -18.68
N TYR A 68 -9.41 -1.52 -18.33
CA TYR A 68 -8.24 -1.75 -17.47
C TYR A 68 -8.65 -1.74 -15.99
N TRP A 69 -7.90 -2.45 -15.16
CA TRP A 69 -8.10 -2.48 -13.70
C TRP A 69 -8.10 -1.07 -13.09
N MET A 70 -7.28 -0.15 -13.60
CA MET A 70 -7.29 1.25 -13.15
C MET A 70 -8.62 1.96 -13.43
N ASP A 71 -9.25 1.69 -14.57
CA ASP A 71 -10.55 2.28 -14.91
C ASP A 71 -11.65 1.69 -14.03
N ARG A 72 -11.56 0.39 -13.72
CA ARG A 72 -12.48 -0.28 -12.79
C ARG A 72 -12.31 0.21 -11.35
N LEU A 73 -11.07 0.47 -10.93
CA LEU A 73 -10.75 0.99 -9.61
C LEU A 73 -11.30 2.42 -9.41
N LEU A 74 -11.25 3.24 -10.46
CA LEU A 74 -11.67 4.64 -10.45
C LEU A 74 -13.08 4.86 -11.03
N ALA A 75 -13.81 3.78 -11.28
CA ALA A 75 -15.14 3.84 -11.86
C ALA A 75 -16.10 4.58 -10.92
N ARG A 76 -16.83 5.55 -11.49
CA ARG A 76 -17.89 6.30 -10.79
C ARG A 76 -19.23 6.03 -11.48
N PRO A 77 -19.89 4.89 -11.20
CA PRO A 77 -21.14 4.53 -11.84
C PRO A 77 -22.32 5.34 -11.27
N GLY A 78 -23.27 5.70 -12.14
CA GLY A 78 -24.53 6.32 -11.75
C GLY A 78 -24.39 7.77 -11.28
N ASN A 79 -25.31 8.18 -10.38
CA ASN A 79 -25.37 9.55 -9.86
C ASN A 79 -24.46 9.69 -8.63
N ASP A 80 -23.17 9.86 -8.87
CA ASP A 80 -22.17 9.98 -7.81
C ASP A 80 -22.32 11.31 -7.04
N PRO A 81 -22.39 11.27 -5.69
CA PRO A 81 -22.61 12.46 -4.85
C PRO A 81 -21.48 13.51 -4.93
N ALA A 82 -20.28 13.14 -5.39
CA ALA A 82 -19.19 14.10 -5.59
C ALA A 82 -19.34 14.95 -6.86
N GLY A 83 -20.35 14.70 -7.71
CA GLY A 83 -20.71 15.56 -8.84
C GLY A 83 -20.57 14.92 -10.23
N THR A 84 -21.09 15.60 -11.24
CA THR A 84 -21.28 15.13 -12.63
C THR A 84 -20.09 15.42 -13.56
N TRP A 85 -18.89 15.57 -13.01
CA TRP A 85 -17.70 15.95 -13.79
C TRP A 85 -17.22 14.84 -14.73
N LEU A 86 -16.79 15.24 -15.92
CA LEU A 86 -16.14 14.33 -16.87
C LEU A 86 -14.66 14.14 -16.49
N MET A 87 -14.28 12.92 -16.11
CA MET A 87 -12.91 12.59 -15.68
C MET A 87 -11.92 12.45 -16.84
N THR A 88 -12.39 11.96 -17.98
CA THR A 88 -11.55 11.81 -19.19
C THR A 88 -11.13 13.17 -19.71
N ARG A 89 -9.81 13.34 -19.88
CA ARG A 89 -9.20 14.59 -20.34
C ARG A 89 -7.89 14.34 -21.08
N GLY A 90 -7.56 15.27 -21.98
CA GLY A 90 -6.25 15.33 -22.62
C GLY A 90 -5.28 16.21 -21.84
N ARG A 91 -4.01 16.24 -22.27
CA ARG A 91 -2.96 17.07 -21.65
C ARG A 91 -3.28 18.57 -21.65
N GLY A 92 -4.02 19.06 -22.65
CA GLY A 92 -4.41 20.47 -22.78
C GLY A 92 -5.92 20.72 -22.91
N LEU A 93 -6.75 19.67 -22.86
CA LEU A 93 -8.20 19.78 -23.06
C LEU A 93 -8.93 19.07 -21.92
N PHE A 94 -9.88 19.76 -21.29
CA PHE A 94 -10.74 19.21 -20.25
C PHE A 94 -12.11 19.91 -20.28
N MET A 95 -13.13 19.24 -19.77
CA MET A 95 -14.46 19.84 -19.59
C MET A 95 -14.44 20.74 -18.35
N LYS A 96 -14.83 22.01 -18.52
CA LYS A 96 -15.04 22.90 -17.38
C LYS A 96 -16.43 22.61 -16.77
N PRO A 97 -16.52 22.45 -15.43
CA PRO A 97 -17.81 22.29 -14.75
C PRO A 97 -18.69 23.52 -14.87
#